data_AF-A0A7C5KRA9-F1
#
_entry.id   AF-A0A7C5KRA9-F1
#
_cell.length_a   1.000
_cell.length_b   1.000
_cell.length_c   1.000
_cell.angle_alpha   90.00
_cell.angle_beta   90.00
_cell.angle_gamma   90.00
#
_symmetry.space_group_name_H-M   'P 1'
#
loop_
_entity.id
_entity.type
_entity.pdbx_description
1 polymer ?
#
loop_
_entity_poly.entity_id
_entity_poly.type
_entity_poly.pdbx_seq_one_letter_code
_entity_poly.pdbx_strand_id
1 'polypeptide(L)'
;MTTAQMKLNILQEVVGEDEAFNRILDKLLDVTLFRYRARLNKLNTDLKKFELQYEMDSPTFYQKFEQGELGDDMDFFEWAGLFELQQDLVEKLKYQEAIKWTAPQII
;
A
#
# COMPACT_ATOMS: atom_id res chain seq x y z
N MET A 1 18.35 -4.87 -15.57
CA MET A 1 17.58 -5.89 -14.83
C MET A 1 17.94 -5.79 -13.35
N THR A 2 16.97 -5.92 -12.44
CA THR A 2 17.22 -5.94 -10.99
C THR A 2 17.63 -7.33 -10.53
N THR A 3 18.36 -7.45 -9.42
CA THR A 3 18.76 -8.74 -8.84
C THR A 3 17.55 -9.63 -8.51
N ALA A 4 16.42 -9.02 -8.13
CA ALA A 4 15.16 -9.73 -7.89
C ALA A 4 14.62 -10.39 -9.17
N GLN A 5 14.64 -9.67 -10.30
CA GLN A 5 14.19 -10.22 -11.58
C GLN A 5 15.04 -11.41 -12.02
N MET A 6 16.36 -11.33 -11.83
CA MET A 6 17.28 -12.40 -12.22
C MET A 6 17.03 -13.69 -11.41
N LYS A 7 16.81 -13.54 -10.09
CA LYS A 7 16.45 -14.68 -9.22
C LYS A 7 15.10 -15.29 -9.60
N LEU A 8 14.12 -14.45 -9.97
CA LEU A 8 12.79 -14.90 -10.38
C LEU A 8 12.87 -15.74 -11.67
N ASN A 9 13.63 -15.28 -12.66
CA ASN A 9 13.81 -15.99 -13.93
C ASN A 9 14.48 -17.35 -13.73
N ILE A 10 15.53 -17.42 -12.90
CA ILE A 10 16.20 -18.70 -12.58
C ILE A 10 15.23 -19.66 -11.88
N LEU A 11 14.44 -19.15 -10.93
CA LEU A 11 13.43 -19.96 -10.24
C LEU A 11 12.37 -20.50 -11.22
N GLN A 12 11.91 -19.71 -12.18
CA GLN A 12 10.98 -20.16 -13.22
C GLN A 12 11.57 -21.28 -14.08
N GLU A 13 12.84 -21.18 -14.49
CA GLU A 13 13.51 -22.22 -15.28
C GLU A 13 13.75 -23.51 -14.48
N VAL A 14 14.07 -23.40 -13.20
CA VAL A 14 14.39 -24.56 -12.34
C VAL A 14 13.13 -25.29 -11.87
N VAL A 15 12.04 -24.56 -11.63
CA VAL A 15 10.83 -25.10 -11.02
C VAL A 15 9.76 -25.48 -12.06
N GLY A 16 9.78 -24.89 -13.26
CA GLY A 16 8.81 -25.21 -14.32
C GLY A 16 7.37 -24.81 -13.98
N GLU A 17 6.37 -25.44 -14.62
CA GLU A 17 4.93 -25.28 -14.31
C GLU A 17 4.51 -26.04 -13.04
N ASP A 18 5.28 -25.92 -11.96
CA ASP A 18 4.92 -26.54 -10.69
C ASP A 18 3.77 -25.77 -10.02
N GLU A 19 2.59 -26.39 -9.95
CA GLU A 19 1.42 -25.85 -9.26
C GLU A 19 1.69 -25.55 -7.77
N ALA A 20 2.59 -26.29 -7.11
CA ALA A 20 2.99 -26.00 -5.74
C ALA A 20 3.75 -24.67 -5.65
N PHE A 21 4.57 -24.34 -6.65
CA PHE A 21 5.29 -23.07 -6.71
C PHE A 21 4.34 -21.88 -6.91
N ASN A 22 3.41 -21.98 -7.86
CA ASN A 22 2.38 -20.95 -8.05
C ASN A 22 1.55 -20.75 -6.78
N ARG A 23 1.14 -21.84 -6.10
CA ARG A 23 0.42 -21.75 -4.81
C ARG A 23 1.25 -21.10 -3.71
N ILE A 24 2.57 -21.29 -3.67
CA ILE A 24 3.44 -20.62 -2.71
C ILE A 24 3.53 -19.13 -3.04
N LEU A 25 3.69 -18.76 -4.31
CA LEU A 25 3.69 -17.36 -4.75
C LEU A 25 2.37 -16.67 -4.38
N ASP A 26 1.23 -17.32 -4.64
CA ASP A 26 -0.09 -16.81 -4.27
C ASP A 26 -0.21 -16.58 -2.76
N LYS A 27 0.22 -17.55 -1.95
CA LYS A 27 0.23 -17.41 -0.48
C LYS A 27 1.14 -16.27 -0.01
N LEU A 28 2.31 -16.10 -0.61
CA LEU A 28 3.23 -15.02 -0.27
C LEU A 28 2.62 -13.66 -0.62
N LEU A 29 1.97 -13.54 -1.77
CA LEU A 29 1.24 -12.35 -2.19
C LEU A 29 0.07 -12.06 -1.24
N ASP A 30 -0.72 -13.08 -0.88
CA ASP A 30 -1.84 -12.95 0.06
C ASP A 30 -1.41 -12.44 1.42
N VAL A 31 -0.38 -13.05 2.01
CA VAL A 31 0.16 -12.63 3.30
C VAL A 31 0.69 -11.20 3.23
N THR A 32 1.32 -10.83 2.11
CA THR A 32 1.87 -9.48 1.92
C THR A 32 0.75 -8.44 1.79
N LEU A 33 -0.27 -8.73 0.98
CA LEU A 33 -1.48 -7.91 0.83
C LEU A 33 -2.22 -7.73 2.15
N PHE A 34 -2.37 -8.82 2.92
CA PHE A 34 -2.99 -8.77 4.24
C PHE A 34 -2.25 -7.82 5.18
N ARG A 35 -0.91 -7.85 5.20
CA ARG A 35 -0.11 -6.91 6.00
C ARG A 35 -0.28 -5.46 5.56
N TYR A 36 -0.28 -5.19 4.25
CA TYR A 36 -0.49 -3.84 3.73
C TYR A 36 -1.88 -3.31 4.09
N ARG A 37 -2.93 -4.12 3.96
CA ARG A 37 -4.29 -3.76 4.37
C ARG A 37 -4.39 -3.49 5.87
N ALA A 38 -3.76 -4.32 6.70
CA ALA A 38 -3.72 -4.10 8.14
C ALA A 38 -3.00 -2.78 8.51
N ARG A 39 -1.89 -2.47 7.84
CA ARG A 39 -1.16 -1.20 8.00
C ARG A 39 -2.02 -0.02 7.57
N LEU A 40 -2.69 -0.12 6.43
CA LEU A 40 -3.59 0.93 5.93
C LEU A 40 -4.74 1.20 6.91
N ASN A 41 -5.35 0.15 7.47
CA ASN A 41 -6.39 0.29 8.48
C ASN A 41 -5.90 1.01 9.74
N LYS A 42 -4.66 0.75 10.16
CA LYS A 42 -4.04 1.46 11.29
C LYS A 42 -3.89 2.96 10.97
N LEU A 43 -3.32 3.29 9.80
CA LEU A 43 -3.18 4.68 9.36
C LEU A 43 -4.52 5.39 9.25
N ASN A 44 -5.54 4.75 8.68
CA ASN A 44 -6.89 5.31 8.61
C ASN A 44 -7.47 5.59 10.00
N THR A 45 -7.16 4.74 10.98
CA THR A 45 -7.61 4.95 12.36
C THR A 45 -6.87 6.11 13.02
N ASP A 46 -5.58 6.25 12.75
CA ASP A 46 -4.78 7.37 13.28
C ASP A 46 -5.18 8.70 12.62
N LEU A 47 -5.36 8.73 11.29
CA LEU A 47 -5.89 9.88 10.55
C LEU A 47 -7.25 10.33 11.07
N LYS A 48 -8.17 9.39 11.32
CA LYS A 48 -9.49 9.71 11.88
C LYS A 48 -9.43 10.46 13.22
N LYS A 49 -8.38 10.28 14.02
CA LYS A 49 -8.24 11.02 15.28
C LYS A 49 -7.99 12.51 14.99
N PHE A 50 -7.11 12.81 14.03
CA PHE A 50 -6.87 14.18 13.58
C PHE A 50 -8.11 14.77 12.91
N GLU A 51 -8.80 13.98 12.06
CA GLU A 51 -10.01 14.45 11.39
C GLU A 51 -11.12 14.85 12.37
N LEU A 52 -11.26 14.10 13.47
CA LEU A 52 -12.21 14.42 14.53
C LEU A 52 -11.73 15.57 15.41
N GLN A 53 -10.43 15.67 15.70
CA GLN A 53 -9.84 16.74 16.52
C GLN A 53 -9.95 18.10 15.85
N TYR A 54 -9.75 18.15 14.53
CA TYR A 54 -9.74 19.39 13.73
C TYR A 54 -11.00 19.61 12.89
N GLU A 55 -11.99 18.71 13.01
CA GLU A 55 -13.25 18.73 12.27
C GLU A 55 -13.07 18.89 10.74
N MET A 56 -12.02 18.28 10.19
CA MET A 56 -11.59 18.43 8.79
C MET A 56 -11.12 17.08 8.24
N ASP A 57 -11.54 16.72 7.04
CA ASP A 57 -11.04 15.48 6.41
C ASP A 57 -9.57 15.60 5.97
N SER A 58 -8.85 14.48 5.95
CA SER A 58 -7.42 14.47 5.62
C SER A 58 -7.09 15.03 4.22
N PRO A 59 -7.89 14.78 3.16
CA PRO A 59 -7.66 15.40 1.85
C PRO A 59 -7.75 16.93 1.86
N THR A 60 -8.76 17.49 2.53
CA THR A 60 -8.95 18.95 2.65
C THR A 60 -7.84 19.56 3.49
N PHE A 61 -7.48 18.91 4.60
CA PHE A 61 -6.34 19.28 5.43
C PHE A 61 -5.05 19.35 4.61
N TYR A 62 -4.73 18.31 3.84
CA TYR A 62 -3.50 18.23 3.07
C TYR A 62 -3.42 19.32 2.00
N GLN A 63 -4.53 19.63 1.32
CA GLN A 63 -4.57 20.75 0.36
C GLN A 63 -4.25 22.10 1.02
N LYS A 64 -4.81 22.34 2.21
CA LYS A 64 -4.59 23.58 2.97
C LYS A 64 -3.16 23.66 3.52
N PHE A 65 -2.62 22.53 3.97
CA PHE A 65 -1.24 22.41 4.44
C PHE A 65 -0.24 22.74 3.34
N GLU A 66 -0.41 22.16 2.15
CA GLU A 66 0.45 22.42 0.98
C GLU A 66 0.38 23.88 0.49
N GLN A 67 -0.76 24.55 0.69
CA GLN A 67 -0.93 25.96 0.36
C GLN A 67 -0.33 26.91 1.41
N GLY A 68 0.17 26.37 2.54
CA GLY A 68 0.65 27.17 3.67
C GLY A 68 -0.46 27.94 4.38
N GLU A 69 -1.72 27.51 4.25
CA GLU A 69 -2.86 28.11 4.95
C GLU A 69 -2.95 27.67 6.42
N LEU A 70 -2.22 26.61 6.78
CA LEU A 70 -2.20 26.05 8.13
C LEU A 70 -0.95 26.54 8.89
N GLY A 71 -1.07 26.59 10.21
CA GLY A 71 -0.01 27.01 11.10
C GLY A 71 1.18 26.04 11.13
N ASP A 72 2.10 26.30 12.04
CA ASP A 72 3.31 25.49 12.26
C ASP A 72 3.15 24.45 13.39
N ASP A 73 1.90 24.10 13.73
CA ASP A 73 1.63 23.09 14.75
C ASP A 73 2.23 21.73 14.35
N MET A 74 2.90 21.09 15.31
CA MET A 74 3.53 19.79 15.11
C MET A 74 2.54 18.71 14.64
N ASP A 75 1.30 18.80 15.11
CA ASP A 75 0.19 17.92 14.72
C ASP A 75 -0.07 17.96 13.20
N PHE A 76 0.10 19.11 12.54
CA PHE A 76 -0.09 19.22 11.09
C PHE A 76 1.01 18.48 10.31
N PHE A 77 2.27 18.58 10.75
CA PHE A 77 3.35 17.82 10.14
C PHE A 77 3.18 16.30 10.31
N GLU A 78 2.74 15.87 11.50
CA GLU A 78 2.44 14.46 11.75
C GLU A 78 1.27 13.98 10.89
N TRP A 79 0.17 14.74 10.85
CA TRP A 79 -0.99 14.40 10.04
C TRP A 79 -0.66 14.33 8.55
N ALA A 80 0.10 15.29 8.02
CA ALA A 80 0.53 15.30 6.62
C ALA A 80 1.37 14.05 6.29
N GLY A 81 2.35 13.72 7.13
CA GLY A 81 3.18 12.52 6.93
C GLY A 81 2.40 11.21 7.00
N LEU A 82 1.40 11.13 7.89
CA LEU A 82 0.51 9.95 7.96
C LEU A 82 -0.38 9.84 6.72
N PHE A 83 -0.85 10.96 6.19
CA PHE A 83 -1.68 10.99 4.99
C PHE A 83 -0.88 10.61 3.74
N GLU A 84 0.33 11.13 3.57
CA GLU A 84 1.24 10.73 2.49
C GLU A 84 1.52 9.22 2.53
N LEU A 85 1.84 8.69 3.71
CA LEU A 85 2.10 7.26 3.88
C LEU A 85 0.86 6.41 3.55
N GLN A 86 -0.34 6.91 3.87
CA GLN A 86 -1.60 6.27 3.50
C GLN A 86 -1.77 6.24 1.97
N GLN A 87 -1.54 7.37 1.28
CA GLN A 87 -1.64 7.46 -0.18
C GLN A 87 -0.67 6.49 -0.87
N ASP A 88 0.59 6.49 -0.45
CA ASP A 88 1.62 5.56 -0.93
C ASP A 88 1.20 4.08 -0.83
N LEU A 89 0.57 3.72 0.28
CA LEU A 89 0.08 2.36 0.52
C LEU A 89 -1.14 2.03 -0.33
N VAL A 90 -2.07 2.99 -0.50
CA VAL A 90 -3.24 2.84 -1.37
C VAL A 90 -2.81 2.63 -2.82
N GLU A 91 -1.84 3.39 -3.33
CA GLU A 91 -1.31 3.22 -4.69
C GLU A 91 -0.66 1.84 -4.88
N LYS A 92 0.18 1.41 -3.92
CA LYS A 92 0.81 0.08 -3.95
C LYS A 92 -0.23 -1.05 -3.95
N LEU A 93 -1.30 -0.92 -3.18
CA LEU A 93 -2.38 -1.91 -3.14
C LEU A 93 -3.16 -1.94 -4.45
N LYS A 94 -3.52 -0.79 -5.03
CA LYS A 94 -4.22 -0.72 -6.33
C LYS A 94 -3.43 -1.43 -7.44
N TYR A 95 -2.12 -1.21 -7.50
CA TYR A 95 -1.26 -1.87 -8.48
C TYR A 95 -1.25 -3.40 -8.32
N GLN A 96 -1.17 -3.88 -7.07
CA GLN A 96 -1.15 -5.31 -6.77
C GLN A 96 -2.51 -6.00 -7.03
N GLU A 97 -3.62 -5.31 -6.75
CA GLU A 97 -4.97 -5.81 -7.05
C GLU A 97 -5.22 -5.91 -8.57
N ALA A 98 -4.74 -4.93 -9.35
CA ALA A 98 -4.80 -4.98 -10.80
C ALA A 98 -4.02 -6.17 -11.40
N ILE A 99 -2.87 -6.53 -10.82
CA ILE A 99 -2.09 -7.71 -11.23
C ILE A 99 -2.86 -8.99 -10.92
N LYS A 100 -3.49 -9.09 -9.74
CA LYS A 100 -4.29 -10.27 -9.38
C LYS A 100 -5.49 -10.51 -10.29
N TRP A 101 -6.10 -9.45 -10.83
CA TRP A 101 -7.26 -9.56 -11.71
C TRP A 101 -6.90 -9.81 -13.19
N THR A 102 -5.67 -9.49 -13.58
CA THR A 102 -5.17 -9.71 -14.96
C THR A 102 -4.48 -11.06 -15.17
N ALA A 103 -4.16 -11.79 -14.09
CA ALA A 103 -3.77 -13.19 -14.17
C ALA A 103 -5.00 -14.03 -14.54
N PRO A 104 -5.05 -14.71 -15.71
CA PRO A 104 -6.16 -15.60 -16.02
C PRO A 104 -6.21 -16.67 -14.94
N GLN A 105 -7.36 -16.75 -14.25
CA GLN A 105 -7.71 -17.89 -13.40
C GLN A 105 -7.79 -19.10 -14.34
N ILE A 106 -6.70 -19.84 -14.49
CA ILE A 106 -6.71 -21.12 -15.21
C ILE A 106 -7.51 -22.07 -14.33
N ILE A 107 -8.75 -22.32 -14.76
CA ILE A 107 -9.66 -23.35 -14.27
C ILE A 107 -9.17 -24.71 -14.75
#